data_AF-A0A2G6MMH0-F1
#
_entry.id   AF-A0A2G6MMH0-F1
#
_cell.length_a   1.000
_cell.length_b   1.000
_cell.length_c   1.000
_cell.angle_alpha   90.00
_cell.angle_beta   90.00
_cell.angle_gamma   90.00
#
_symmetry.space_group_name_H-M   'P 1'
#
loop_
_entity.id
_entity.type
_entity.pdbx_description
1 polymer ?
#
loop_
_entity_poly.entity_id
_entity_poly.type
_entity_poly.pdbx_seq_one_letter_code
_entity_poly.pdbx_strand_id
1 'polypeptide(L)'
;MTIWYCSVCGSEYEQTELPEECSDCRSDHRMIVEKTNLPRTLEAVRDLARKKMKGICAAYPSCDGSSDKICQRESYGKPIGLGGVGKGLSFRNNIKALDDIKLKMSVLGADFEPDTRTRFLGIDLAFPILPSSTAGAQKYNDALDETDFCKAIIKGAQDAGTIALRGDTWFYTPENNPALEALDVFGGAGIAIFKPRSQDVLKGLIEQAERLGCRAVGVDLDGAGSTIMARHGQPVFRKSETDLKELVSFSSLPFIAKGVMRPDEAARCAEAGVACVGVSNHGGRVLDSTPGTAEVLPLIRAQVGNQVTLTVDGGVRTGYDVLKMLALGADAVLLGRDIIRAAVGSGAYGVRLHLEHVAKILKKAMFMTGAKTISEIDSTLLF
;
A
#
# COMPACT_ATOMS: atom_id res chain seq x y z
N MET A 1 9.47 -3.63 -37.99
CA MET A 1 10.12 -4.00 -36.73
C MET A 1 9.12 -3.77 -35.60
N THR A 2 9.17 -4.56 -34.54
CA THR A 2 8.26 -4.41 -33.40
C THR A 2 8.86 -3.40 -32.43
N ILE A 3 8.02 -2.52 -31.87
CA ILE A 3 8.45 -1.62 -30.79
C ILE A 3 8.04 -2.25 -29.46
N TRP A 4 9.01 -2.68 -28.69
CA TRP A 4 8.84 -3.19 -27.33
C TRP A 4 8.95 -2.04 -26.33
N TYR A 5 8.20 -2.11 -25.24
CA TYR A 5 8.10 -1.09 -24.20
C TYR A 5 8.23 -1.73 -22.82
N CYS A 6 9.18 -1.26 -22.00
CA CYS A 6 9.28 -1.68 -20.62
C CYS A 6 8.23 -0.96 -19.76
N SER A 7 7.28 -1.72 -19.22
CA SER A 7 6.20 -1.21 -18.35
C SER A 7 6.64 -0.71 -16.97
N VAL A 8 7.93 -0.84 -16.64
CA VAL A 8 8.54 -0.33 -15.41
C VAL A 8 9.21 1.02 -15.64
N CYS A 9 10.26 1.10 -16.47
CA CYS A 9 11.02 2.35 -16.67
C CYS A 9 10.63 3.16 -17.91
N GLY A 10 9.83 2.60 -18.82
CA GLY A 10 9.37 3.29 -20.03
C GLY A 10 10.30 3.20 -21.24
N SER A 11 11.39 2.43 -21.16
CA SER A 11 12.35 2.25 -22.25
C SER A 11 11.72 1.55 -23.45
N GLU A 12 12.15 1.94 -24.66
CA GLU A 12 11.64 1.41 -25.93
C GLU A 12 12.74 0.71 -26.73
N TYR A 13 12.40 -0.42 -27.34
CA TYR A 13 13.33 -1.24 -28.13
C TYR A 13 12.73 -1.54 -29.50
N GLU A 14 13.44 -1.19 -30.57
CA GLU A 14 13.03 -1.51 -31.94
C GLU A 14 13.78 -2.76 -32.43
N GLN A 15 13.13 -3.92 -32.33
CA GLN A 15 13.70 -5.21 -32.75
C GLN A 15 12.59 -6.23 -33.03
N THR A 16 12.93 -7.32 -33.72
CA THR A 16 11.95 -8.35 -34.10
C THR A 16 11.52 -9.20 -32.90
N GLU A 17 12.47 -9.59 -32.05
CA GLU A 17 12.24 -10.50 -30.92
C GLU A 17 12.03 -9.74 -29.61
N LEU A 18 11.26 -10.33 -28.69
CA LEU A 18 11.07 -9.79 -27.34
C LEU A 18 12.40 -9.82 -26.58
N PRO A 19 12.90 -8.69 -26.03
CA PRO A 19 14.07 -8.72 -25.16
C PRO A 19 13.85 -9.61 -23.93
N GLU A 20 14.85 -10.41 -23.54
CA GLU A 20 14.80 -11.25 -22.34
C GLU A 20 14.76 -10.41 -21.04
N GLU A 21 15.41 -9.25 -21.07
CA GLU A 21 15.48 -8.29 -19.97
C GLU A 21 15.57 -6.85 -20.50
N CYS A 22 15.16 -5.90 -19.66
CA CYS A 22 15.29 -4.48 -19.90
C CYS A 22 16.72 -4.02 -19.60
N SER A 23 17.36 -3.38 -20.57
CA SER A 23 18.72 -2.83 -20.43
C SER A 23 18.87 -1.82 -19.29
N ASP A 24 17.79 -1.08 -18.98
CA ASP A 24 17.88 0.12 -18.15
C ASP A 24 17.51 -0.16 -16.70
N CYS A 25 16.44 -0.92 -16.46
CA CYS A 25 15.99 -1.26 -15.10
C CYS A 25 16.18 -2.74 -14.73
N ARG A 26 16.74 -3.55 -15.63
CA ARG A 26 16.99 -5.00 -15.44
C ARG A 26 15.73 -5.82 -15.16
N SER A 27 14.54 -5.28 -15.46
CA SER A 27 13.28 -6.04 -15.37
C SER A 27 13.21 -7.10 -16.44
N ASP A 28 12.62 -8.24 -16.12
CA ASP A 28 12.53 -9.36 -17.06
C ASP A 28 11.50 -9.11 -18.18
N HIS A 29 11.52 -10.01 -19.17
CA HIS A 29 10.62 -9.96 -20.33
C HIS A 29 9.12 -9.89 -20.00
N ARG A 30 8.66 -10.32 -18.81
CA ARG A 30 7.25 -10.21 -18.40
C ARG A 30 6.79 -8.77 -18.20
N MET A 31 7.76 -7.87 -17.97
CA MET A 31 7.54 -6.43 -17.89
C MET A 31 7.66 -5.70 -19.23
N ILE A 32 8.07 -6.40 -20.29
CA ILE A 32 8.26 -5.83 -21.61
C ILE A 32 7.07 -6.25 -22.49
N VAL A 33 6.37 -5.27 -23.05
CA VAL A 33 5.19 -5.51 -23.88
C VAL A 33 5.34 -4.80 -25.20
N GLU A 34 4.71 -5.32 -26.25
CA GLU A 34 4.62 -4.56 -27.49
C GLU A 34 3.87 -3.24 -27.22
N LYS A 35 4.43 -2.11 -27.66
CA LYS A 35 3.94 -0.77 -27.34
C LYS A 35 2.49 -0.56 -27.78
N THR A 36 2.07 -1.17 -28.89
CA THR A 36 0.71 -1.14 -29.42
C THR A 36 -0.30 -1.84 -28.49
N ASN A 37 0.17 -2.78 -27.67
CA ASN A 37 -0.61 -3.58 -26.73
C ASN A 37 -0.68 -2.98 -25.31
N LEU A 38 -0.10 -1.80 -25.08
CA LEU A 38 -0.22 -1.11 -23.80
C LEU A 38 -1.69 -0.83 -23.45
N PRO A 39 -2.15 -1.18 -22.23
CA PRO A 39 -3.55 -1.00 -21.86
C PRO A 39 -3.88 0.49 -21.75
N ARG A 40 -4.91 0.95 -22.45
CA ARG A 40 -5.32 2.37 -22.46
C ARG A 40 -6.27 2.76 -21.33
N THR A 41 -6.81 1.78 -20.61
CA THR A 41 -7.80 2.00 -19.54
C THR A 41 -7.45 1.18 -18.31
N LEU A 42 -7.91 1.64 -17.15
CA LEU A 42 -7.76 0.88 -15.91
C LEU A 42 -8.49 -0.47 -15.98
N GLU A 43 -9.60 -0.57 -16.71
CA GLU A 43 -10.29 -1.85 -16.90
C GLU A 43 -9.41 -2.82 -17.71
N ALA A 44 -8.73 -2.37 -18.77
CA ALA A 44 -7.79 -3.20 -19.51
C ALA A 44 -6.63 -3.69 -18.63
N VAL A 45 -6.10 -2.84 -17.74
CA VAL A 45 -5.10 -3.25 -16.73
C VAL A 45 -5.67 -4.33 -15.81
N ARG A 46 -6.90 -4.16 -15.33
CA ARG A 46 -7.57 -5.14 -14.46
C ARG A 46 -7.86 -6.46 -15.17
N ASP A 47 -8.20 -6.43 -16.45
CA ASP A 47 -8.41 -7.61 -17.29
C ASP A 47 -7.12 -8.41 -17.45
N LEU A 48 -5.99 -7.74 -17.71
CA LEU A 48 -4.67 -8.38 -17.75
C LEU A 48 -4.34 -9.02 -16.41
N ALA A 49 -4.57 -8.29 -15.31
CA ALA A 49 -4.35 -8.81 -13.97
C ALA A 49 -5.23 -10.04 -13.67
N ARG A 50 -6.50 -10.02 -14.09
CA ARG A 50 -7.44 -11.15 -13.96
C ARG A 50 -6.94 -12.39 -14.71
N LYS A 51 -6.42 -12.21 -15.93
CA LYS A 51 -5.85 -13.29 -16.73
C LYS A 51 -4.62 -13.90 -16.05
N LYS A 52 -3.68 -13.05 -15.61
CA LYS A 52 -2.43 -13.47 -14.96
C LYS A 52 -2.68 -14.15 -13.60
N MET A 53 -3.65 -13.67 -12.82
CA MET A 53 -4.00 -14.23 -11.50
C MET A 53 -5.16 -15.25 -11.54
N LYS A 54 -5.41 -15.87 -12.70
CA LYS A 54 -6.50 -16.86 -12.87
C LYS A 54 -6.42 -17.93 -11.78
N GLY A 55 -7.56 -18.23 -11.17
CA GLY A 55 -7.65 -19.20 -10.07
C GLY A 55 -7.33 -18.64 -8.67
N ILE A 56 -6.76 -17.43 -8.58
CA ILE A 56 -6.38 -16.77 -7.32
C ILE A 56 -7.22 -15.52 -7.07
N CYS A 57 -7.37 -14.65 -8.07
CA CYS A 57 -8.14 -13.42 -7.96
C CYS A 57 -8.83 -13.08 -9.28
N ALA A 58 -10.13 -12.82 -9.22
CA ALA A 58 -10.91 -12.42 -10.39
C ALA A 58 -10.91 -10.91 -10.66
N ALA A 59 -10.12 -10.11 -9.92
CA ALA A 59 -10.13 -8.64 -9.98
C ALA A 59 -11.57 -8.08 -10.00
N TYR A 60 -12.40 -8.56 -9.04
CA TYR A 60 -13.83 -8.28 -9.00
C TYR A 60 -14.15 -6.78 -9.07
N PRO A 61 -15.19 -6.37 -9.81
CA PRO A 61 -15.66 -4.98 -9.83
C PRO A 61 -15.98 -4.47 -8.41
N SER A 62 -16.68 -5.30 -7.62
CA SER A 62 -16.85 -5.12 -6.18
C SER A 62 -15.96 -6.10 -5.42
N CYS A 63 -14.98 -5.57 -4.69
CA CYS A 63 -14.05 -6.34 -3.88
C CYS A 63 -14.39 -6.18 -2.38
N ASP A 64 -15.50 -6.80 -2.00
CA ASP A 64 -16.18 -6.73 -0.70
C ASP A 64 -15.67 -7.75 0.34
N GLY A 65 -14.92 -8.77 -0.08
CA GLY A 65 -14.46 -9.84 0.79
C GLY A 65 -15.54 -10.88 1.15
N SER A 66 -16.62 -10.95 0.36
CA SER A 66 -17.67 -11.96 0.53
C SER A 66 -17.16 -13.39 0.28
N SER A 67 -17.83 -14.38 0.90
CA SER A 67 -17.40 -15.79 0.87
C SER A 67 -17.52 -16.46 -0.50
N ASP A 68 -18.33 -15.91 -1.42
CA ASP A 68 -18.44 -16.37 -2.81
C ASP A 68 -17.22 -15.99 -3.67
N LYS A 69 -16.38 -15.06 -3.21
CA LYS A 69 -15.16 -14.67 -3.94
C LYS A 69 -14.14 -15.81 -3.90
N ILE A 70 -13.50 -16.08 -5.04
CA ILE A 70 -12.54 -17.18 -5.22
C ILE A 70 -11.40 -17.13 -4.20
N CYS A 71 -10.99 -15.94 -3.78
CA CYS A 71 -9.92 -15.74 -2.81
C CYS A 71 -10.34 -15.93 -1.35
N GLN A 72 -11.64 -15.96 -1.02
CA GLN A 72 -12.18 -16.06 0.34
C GLN A 72 -12.67 -17.48 0.71
N ARG A 73 -12.62 -18.43 -0.23
CA ARG A 73 -13.04 -19.81 0.01
C ARG A 73 -12.11 -20.48 1.03
N GLU A 74 -12.66 -21.44 1.78
CA GLU A 74 -11.88 -22.25 2.71
C GLU A 74 -10.63 -22.80 2.02
N SER A 75 -9.49 -22.47 2.61
CA SER A 75 -8.18 -22.78 2.06
C SER A 75 -7.62 -23.97 2.83
N TYR A 76 -8.03 -25.19 2.46
CA TYR A 76 -7.43 -26.42 2.98
C TYR A 76 -5.96 -26.51 2.54
N GLY A 77 -5.06 -25.88 3.31
CA GLY A 77 -3.62 -25.86 3.07
C GLY A 77 -3.11 -24.82 2.05
N LYS A 78 -3.95 -23.90 1.53
CA LYS A 78 -3.47 -22.86 0.60
C LYS A 78 -2.79 -21.69 1.34
N PRO A 79 -1.76 -21.06 0.77
CA PRO A 79 -1.14 -19.85 1.33
C PRO A 79 -2.15 -18.70 1.51
N ILE A 80 -1.91 -17.84 2.49
CA ILE A 80 -2.70 -16.62 2.74
C ILE A 80 -2.55 -15.70 1.50
N GLY A 81 -3.51 -15.79 0.56
CA GLY A 81 -3.42 -15.23 -0.80
C GLY A 81 -3.86 -13.77 -0.90
N LEU A 82 -4.95 -13.46 -1.62
CA LEU A 82 -5.58 -12.12 -1.62
C LEU A 82 -6.81 -12.05 -0.70
N GLY A 83 -7.25 -13.18 -0.13
CA GLY A 83 -8.38 -13.28 0.80
C GLY A 83 -8.11 -12.67 2.16
N GLY A 84 -9.13 -12.68 3.02
CA GLY A 84 -9.00 -12.47 4.45
C GLY A 84 -8.67 -13.78 5.16
N VAL A 85 -8.21 -13.70 6.41
CA VAL A 85 -7.98 -14.89 7.25
C VAL A 85 -9.29 -15.35 7.89
N GLY A 86 -9.37 -16.61 8.29
CA GLY A 86 -10.54 -17.17 8.96
C GLY A 86 -11.78 -17.16 8.06
N LYS A 87 -12.88 -16.59 8.55
CA LYS A 87 -14.15 -16.40 7.83
C LYS A 87 -14.13 -15.15 6.95
N GLY A 88 -13.02 -14.39 6.94
CA GLY A 88 -12.88 -13.13 6.20
C GLY A 88 -13.74 -12.00 6.75
N LEU A 89 -14.14 -12.06 8.02
CA LEU A 89 -14.96 -11.04 8.67
C LEU A 89 -14.23 -9.71 8.75
N SER A 90 -12.96 -9.68 9.17
CA SER A 90 -12.20 -8.41 9.25
C SER A 90 -12.08 -7.70 7.90
N PHE A 91 -11.94 -8.47 6.80
CA PHE A 91 -11.97 -7.89 5.46
C PHE A 91 -13.35 -7.25 5.20
N ARG A 92 -14.45 -8.00 5.38
CA ARG A 92 -15.79 -7.44 5.18
C ARG A 92 -16.07 -6.24 6.09
N ASN A 93 -15.62 -6.26 7.33
CA ASN A 93 -15.78 -5.16 8.28
C ASN A 93 -15.07 -3.89 7.81
N ASN A 94 -13.88 -3.99 7.21
CA ASN A 94 -13.22 -2.84 6.58
C ASN A 94 -14.08 -2.18 5.49
N ILE A 95 -14.76 -2.99 4.68
CA ILE A 95 -15.62 -2.49 3.59
C ILE A 95 -16.89 -1.89 4.19
N LYS A 96 -17.56 -2.64 5.08
CA LYS A 96 -18.78 -2.21 5.74
C LYS A 96 -18.60 -0.90 6.50
N ALA A 97 -17.51 -0.74 7.24
CA ALA A 97 -17.20 0.47 7.98
C ALA A 97 -17.14 1.71 7.08
N LEU A 98 -16.53 1.58 5.89
CA LEU A 98 -16.50 2.65 4.88
C LEU A 98 -17.86 2.89 4.23
N ASP A 99 -18.59 1.81 3.92
CA ASP A 99 -19.90 1.87 3.27
C ASP A 99 -20.95 2.54 4.16
N ASP A 100 -20.87 2.35 5.47
CA ASP A 100 -21.79 2.93 6.44
C ASP A 100 -21.66 4.46 6.53
N ILE A 101 -20.47 5.01 6.27
CA ILE A 101 -20.20 6.47 6.26
C ILE A 101 -20.79 7.13 5.00
N LYS A 102 -21.49 8.26 5.20
CA LYS A 102 -22.11 9.04 4.12
C LYS A 102 -21.50 10.43 4.03
N LEU A 103 -21.25 10.89 2.80
CA LEU A 103 -20.72 12.23 2.52
C LEU A 103 -21.85 13.25 2.44
N LYS A 104 -21.63 14.44 3.00
CA LYS A 104 -22.50 15.60 2.82
C LYS A 104 -22.17 16.29 1.51
N MET A 105 -23.10 16.21 0.57
CA MET A 105 -22.98 16.89 -0.72
C MET A 105 -23.16 18.39 -0.54
N SER A 106 -22.26 19.18 -1.15
CA SER A 106 -22.34 20.64 -1.25
C SER A 106 -22.55 21.04 -2.70
N VAL A 107 -23.57 21.87 -2.95
CA VAL A 107 -23.96 22.33 -4.31
C VAL A 107 -24.22 23.83 -4.39
N LEU A 108 -24.05 24.55 -3.28
CA LEU A 108 -24.24 26.01 -3.20
C LEU A 108 -22.89 26.66 -2.93
N GLY A 109 -22.49 27.62 -3.76
CA GLY A 109 -21.22 28.33 -3.59
C GLY A 109 -20.64 28.81 -4.92
N ALA A 110 -19.52 29.54 -4.82
CA ALA A 110 -18.72 29.88 -5.99
C ALA A 110 -17.95 28.64 -6.49
N ASP A 111 -17.66 28.62 -7.80
CA ASP A 111 -16.87 27.58 -8.42
C ASP A 111 -15.40 27.61 -7.94
N PHE A 112 -14.74 26.45 -7.93
CA PHE A 112 -13.34 26.29 -7.54
C PHE A 112 -12.74 24.99 -8.07
N GLU A 113 -11.42 24.96 -8.22
CA GLU A 113 -10.68 23.75 -8.56
C GLU A 113 -9.99 23.21 -7.30
N PRO A 114 -10.32 22.00 -6.81
CA PRO A 114 -9.70 21.46 -5.60
C PRO A 114 -8.20 21.17 -5.78
N ASP A 115 -7.42 21.50 -4.76
CA ASP A 115 -5.99 21.21 -4.67
C ASP A 115 -5.75 19.97 -3.79
N THR A 116 -5.29 18.90 -4.42
CA THR A 116 -5.00 17.63 -3.72
C THR A 116 -3.59 17.58 -3.13
N ARG A 117 -2.73 18.58 -3.40
CA ARG A 117 -1.34 18.57 -2.92
C ARG A 117 -1.29 18.57 -1.40
N THR A 118 -0.33 17.82 -0.86
CA THR A 118 -0.11 17.72 0.58
C THR A 118 1.36 17.42 0.88
N ARG A 119 1.71 17.35 2.16
CA ARG A 119 3.03 16.95 2.63
C ARG A 119 2.91 15.77 3.59
N PHE A 120 3.69 14.73 3.37
CA PHE A 120 3.74 13.53 4.20
C PHE A 120 5.17 13.27 4.67
N LEU A 121 5.40 13.31 5.99
CA LEU A 121 6.73 13.12 6.58
C LEU A 121 7.83 14.00 5.93
N GLY A 122 7.47 15.24 5.59
CA GLY A 122 8.38 16.18 4.96
C GLY A 122 8.46 16.08 3.43
N ILE A 123 7.76 15.13 2.81
CA ILE A 123 7.76 14.85 1.36
C ILE A 123 6.53 15.49 0.71
N ASP A 124 6.75 16.29 -0.34
CA ASP A 124 5.64 16.85 -1.12
C ASP A 124 4.99 15.77 -1.99
N LEU A 125 3.66 15.66 -1.92
CA LEU A 125 2.87 14.72 -2.68
C LEU A 125 1.84 15.47 -3.54
N ALA A 126 1.57 14.94 -4.73
CA ALA A 126 0.46 15.40 -5.58
C ALA A 126 -0.91 15.09 -4.96
N PHE A 127 -0.99 14.06 -4.12
CA PHE A 127 -2.18 13.62 -3.40
C PHE A 127 -1.84 12.70 -2.21
N PRO A 128 -2.69 12.61 -1.16
CA PRO A 128 -2.46 11.80 0.04
C PRO A 128 -2.77 10.30 -0.15
N ILE A 129 -2.44 9.72 -1.31
CA ILE A 129 -2.73 8.32 -1.65
C ILE A 129 -1.42 7.60 -1.91
N LEU A 130 -1.12 6.57 -1.13
CA LEU A 130 0.16 5.85 -1.19
C LEU A 130 -0.08 4.35 -1.42
N PRO A 131 0.76 3.66 -2.21
CA PRO A 131 0.82 2.21 -2.16
C PRO A 131 1.19 1.68 -0.77
N SER A 132 0.42 0.71 -0.26
CA SER A 132 0.70 0.02 1.01
C SER A 132 1.85 -0.99 0.85
N SER A 133 2.43 -1.41 1.98
CA SER A 133 3.57 -2.33 2.09
C SER A 133 3.22 -3.78 1.74
N THR A 134 2.85 -4.04 0.48
CA THR A 134 2.51 -5.39 -0.03
C THR A 134 3.74 -6.14 -0.53
N ALA A 135 3.73 -7.47 -0.42
CA ALA A 135 4.79 -8.38 -0.87
C ALA A 135 4.18 -9.75 -1.23
N GLY A 136 4.98 -10.61 -1.88
CA GLY A 136 4.62 -11.99 -2.22
C GLY A 136 3.87 -12.15 -3.53
N ALA A 137 3.96 -11.18 -4.44
CA ALA A 137 3.24 -11.21 -5.71
C ALA A 137 3.71 -12.34 -6.65
N GLN A 138 4.96 -12.79 -6.52
CA GLN A 138 5.49 -13.92 -7.31
C GLN A 138 4.68 -15.22 -7.07
N LYS A 139 4.01 -15.35 -5.92
CA LYS A 139 3.13 -16.49 -5.64
C LYS A 139 1.77 -16.42 -6.33
N TYR A 140 1.51 -15.37 -7.13
CA TYR A 140 0.30 -15.22 -7.93
C TYR A 140 0.53 -15.72 -9.36
N ASN A 141 0.73 -17.03 -9.51
CA ASN A 141 1.03 -17.72 -10.78
C ASN A 141 2.34 -17.27 -11.46
N ASP A 142 3.34 -16.84 -10.69
CA ASP A 142 4.59 -16.30 -11.23
C ASP A 142 4.35 -15.18 -12.26
N ALA A 143 3.26 -14.42 -12.05
CA ALA A 143 2.81 -13.40 -12.99
C ALA A 143 3.84 -12.28 -13.17
N LEU A 144 4.60 -11.99 -12.12
CA LEU A 144 5.68 -11.01 -12.04
C LEU A 144 6.79 -11.58 -11.14
N ASP A 145 8.04 -11.29 -11.47
CA ASP A 145 9.14 -11.42 -10.52
C ASP A 145 8.90 -10.54 -9.28
N GLU A 146 9.43 -10.94 -8.13
CA GLU A 146 9.21 -10.20 -6.90
C GLU A 146 9.97 -8.86 -6.86
N THR A 147 11.20 -8.79 -7.36
CA THR A 147 11.94 -7.53 -7.47
C THR A 147 11.25 -6.62 -8.49
N ASP A 148 10.76 -7.16 -9.60
CA ASP A 148 9.99 -6.36 -10.57
C ASP A 148 8.64 -5.89 -10.03
N PHE A 149 7.98 -6.68 -9.19
CA PHE A 149 6.81 -6.24 -8.44
C PHE A 149 7.15 -5.09 -7.48
N CYS A 150 8.31 -5.15 -6.83
CA CYS A 150 8.81 -4.05 -6.02
C CYS A 150 9.06 -2.79 -6.86
N LYS A 151 9.78 -2.93 -7.97
CA LYS A 151 10.12 -1.83 -8.87
C LYS A 151 8.89 -1.17 -9.47
N ALA A 152 7.92 -1.96 -9.94
CA ALA A 152 6.67 -1.48 -10.51
C ALA A 152 5.92 -0.53 -9.57
N ILE A 153 5.82 -0.88 -8.29
CA ILE A 153 5.08 -0.06 -7.32
C ILE A 153 5.84 1.21 -6.96
N ILE A 154 7.16 1.13 -6.78
CA ILE A 154 7.98 2.31 -6.46
C ILE A 154 7.90 3.31 -7.63
N LYS A 155 8.21 2.85 -8.84
CA LYS A 155 8.23 3.69 -10.02
C LYS A 155 6.84 4.22 -10.38
N GLY A 156 5.82 3.38 -10.29
CA GLY A 156 4.43 3.80 -10.53
C GLY A 156 3.93 4.84 -9.53
N ALA A 157 4.39 4.79 -8.27
CA ALA A 157 4.11 5.83 -7.28
C ALA A 157 4.82 7.14 -7.63
N GLN A 158 6.13 7.09 -7.92
CA GLN A 158 6.91 8.26 -8.31
C GLN A 158 6.30 8.96 -9.52
N ASP A 159 5.95 8.21 -10.57
CA ASP A 159 5.39 8.76 -11.80
C ASP A 159 3.99 9.36 -11.58
N ALA A 160 3.26 8.89 -10.57
CA ALA A 160 1.97 9.46 -10.18
C ALA A 160 2.11 10.67 -9.24
N GLY A 161 3.33 11.01 -8.78
CA GLY A 161 3.59 12.11 -7.86
C GLY A 161 3.35 11.76 -6.38
N THR A 162 3.49 10.49 -6.00
CA THR A 162 3.39 10.03 -4.61
C THR A 162 4.57 9.12 -4.22
N ILE A 163 4.55 8.55 -3.01
CA ILE A 163 5.58 7.63 -2.51
C ILE A 163 4.99 6.27 -2.15
N ALA A 164 5.78 5.21 -2.35
CA ALA A 164 5.38 3.84 -2.03
C ALA A 164 5.96 3.33 -0.71
N LEU A 165 5.16 2.59 0.05
CA LEU A 165 5.65 1.72 1.11
C LEU A 165 5.97 0.35 0.52
N ARG A 166 7.09 -0.25 0.92
CA ARG A 166 7.50 -1.59 0.52
C ARG A 166 7.64 -2.49 1.73
N GLY A 167 6.89 -3.59 1.70
CA GLY A 167 6.91 -4.64 2.71
C GLY A 167 7.86 -5.78 2.36
N ASP A 168 8.06 -6.67 3.31
CA ASP A 168 8.77 -7.95 3.16
C ASP A 168 7.88 -9.15 3.54
N THR A 169 8.37 -10.35 3.23
CA THR A 169 7.70 -11.63 3.51
C THR A 169 8.74 -12.73 3.78
N TRP A 170 8.30 -13.97 4.01
CA TRP A 170 9.13 -15.05 4.57
C TRP A 170 10.30 -15.50 3.70
N PHE A 171 10.33 -15.14 2.42
CA PHE A 171 11.46 -15.42 1.52
C PHE A 171 12.35 -14.19 1.27
N TYR A 172 12.10 -13.08 1.96
CA TYR A 172 12.96 -11.90 1.97
C TYR A 172 13.90 -12.02 3.16
N THR A 173 15.19 -12.17 2.93
CA THR A 173 16.20 -12.25 3.99
C THR A 173 16.99 -10.93 4.06
N PRO A 174 17.75 -10.67 5.12
CA PRO A 174 18.64 -9.51 5.16
C PRO A 174 19.68 -9.46 4.04
N GLU A 175 20.04 -10.62 3.48
CA GLU A 175 21.02 -10.77 2.38
C GLU A 175 20.36 -10.70 1.01
N ASN A 176 19.11 -11.13 0.89
CA ASN A 176 18.34 -11.10 -0.35
C ASN A 176 16.94 -10.51 -0.09
N ASN A 177 16.82 -9.21 -0.32
CA ASN A 177 15.61 -8.45 -0.07
C ASN A 177 15.15 -7.72 -1.34
N PRO A 178 14.19 -8.30 -2.11
CA PRO A 178 13.64 -7.69 -3.32
C PRO A 178 13.10 -6.26 -3.15
N ALA A 179 12.63 -5.90 -1.94
CA ALA A 179 12.18 -4.54 -1.68
C ALA A 179 13.35 -3.55 -1.57
N LEU A 180 14.43 -3.93 -0.88
CA LEU A 180 15.62 -3.08 -0.76
C LEU A 180 16.36 -2.98 -2.09
N GLU A 181 16.48 -4.08 -2.84
CA GLU A 181 17.06 -4.06 -4.20
C GLU A 181 16.30 -3.10 -5.12
N ALA A 182 14.96 -3.17 -5.13
CA ALA A 182 14.16 -2.26 -5.94
C ALA A 182 14.25 -0.80 -5.48
N LEU A 183 14.41 -0.56 -4.17
CA LEU A 183 14.63 0.79 -3.62
C LEU A 183 15.98 1.36 -4.09
N ASP A 184 17.02 0.54 -4.12
CA ASP A 184 18.36 0.93 -4.61
C ASP A 184 18.31 1.39 -6.07
N VAL A 185 17.62 0.62 -6.93
CA VAL A 185 17.43 0.96 -8.37
C VAL A 185 16.80 2.34 -8.57
N PHE A 186 15.98 2.82 -7.65
CA PHE A 186 15.34 4.14 -7.71
C PHE A 186 15.89 5.13 -6.67
N GLY A 187 17.12 4.92 -6.19
CA GLY A 187 17.84 5.85 -5.32
C GLY A 187 17.15 6.11 -3.98
N GLY A 188 16.56 5.07 -3.38
CA GLY A 188 15.91 5.15 -2.06
C GLY A 188 14.59 5.90 -2.06
N ALA A 189 13.96 6.13 -3.21
CA ALA A 189 12.73 6.92 -3.31
C ALA A 189 11.45 6.20 -2.84
N GLY A 190 11.50 5.55 -1.68
CA GLY A 190 10.38 4.86 -1.04
C GLY A 190 10.55 4.72 0.47
N ILE A 191 9.63 3.98 1.08
CA ILE A 191 9.56 3.74 2.52
C ILE A 191 9.67 2.24 2.78
N ALA A 192 10.65 1.82 3.56
CA ALA A 192 10.87 0.40 3.86
C ALA A 192 10.12 0.00 5.14
N ILE A 193 9.22 -0.96 5.06
CA ILE A 193 8.44 -1.49 6.19
C ILE A 193 8.78 -2.96 6.38
N PHE A 194 9.33 -3.31 7.53
CA PHE A 194 9.81 -4.66 7.81
C PHE A 194 8.86 -5.45 8.72
N LYS A 195 8.80 -6.77 8.56
CA LYS A 195 8.18 -7.66 9.54
C LYS A 195 8.89 -7.54 10.89
N PRO A 196 8.18 -7.73 12.02
CA PRO A 196 8.70 -7.44 13.35
C PRO A 196 9.62 -8.58 13.83
N ARG A 197 10.75 -8.77 13.15
CA ARG A 197 11.81 -9.74 13.45
C ARG A 197 12.60 -9.30 14.70
N SER A 198 13.67 -10.00 15.08
CA SER A 198 14.50 -9.61 16.23
C SER A 198 15.05 -8.18 16.07
N GLN A 199 15.40 -7.53 17.19
CA GLN A 199 15.94 -6.16 17.16
C GLN A 199 17.18 -6.07 16.28
N ASP A 200 18.10 -7.04 16.37
CA ASP A 200 19.34 -7.05 15.58
C ASP A 200 19.08 -7.13 14.07
N VAL A 201 18.14 -8.00 13.65
CA VAL A 201 17.75 -8.11 12.24
C VAL A 201 17.11 -6.82 11.76
N LEU A 202 16.21 -6.22 12.55
CA LEU A 202 15.57 -4.96 12.22
C LEU A 202 16.59 -3.82 12.08
N LYS A 203 17.54 -3.70 13.01
CA LYS A 203 18.60 -2.69 12.95
C LYS A 203 19.45 -2.84 11.69
N GLY A 204 19.87 -4.06 11.34
CA GLY A 204 20.64 -4.30 10.11
C GLY A 204 19.87 -3.95 8.84
N LEU A 205 18.56 -4.18 8.80
CA LEU A 205 17.70 -3.79 7.67
C LEU A 205 17.46 -2.27 7.61
N ILE A 206 17.32 -1.63 8.77
CA ILE A 206 17.19 -0.17 8.88
C ILE A 206 18.47 0.50 8.36
N GLU A 207 19.66 0.04 8.79
CA GLU A 207 20.94 0.55 8.28
C GLU A 207 21.07 0.38 6.76
N GLN A 208 20.58 -0.74 6.21
CA GLN A 208 20.52 -0.91 4.76
C GLN A 208 19.62 0.14 4.11
N ALA A 209 18.38 0.31 4.60
CA ALA A 209 17.44 1.30 4.08
C ALA A 209 17.99 2.74 4.17
N GLU A 210 18.68 3.08 5.25
CA GLU A 210 19.36 4.38 5.43
C GLU A 210 20.45 4.61 4.39
N ARG A 211 21.33 3.61 4.17
CA ARG A 211 22.39 3.70 3.16
C ARG A 211 21.85 3.87 1.74
N LEU A 212 20.69 3.27 1.45
CA LEU A 212 20.01 3.43 0.16
C LEU A 212 19.35 4.81 -0.01
N GLY A 213 19.24 5.60 1.06
CA GLY A 213 18.57 6.91 1.02
C GLY A 213 17.05 6.83 1.13
N CYS A 214 16.50 5.78 1.76
CA CYS A 214 15.07 5.65 2.02
C CYS A 214 14.51 6.89 2.74
N ARG A 215 13.25 7.25 2.45
CA ARG A 215 12.63 8.46 3.01
C ARG A 215 12.09 8.26 4.42
N ALA A 216 11.74 7.04 4.76
CA ALA A 216 11.30 6.61 6.08
C ALA A 216 11.50 5.09 6.20
N VAL A 217 11.51 4.60 7.42
CA VAL A 217 11.56 3.17 7.74
C VAL A 217 10.46 2.82 8.74
N GLY A 218 10.13 1.55 8.89
CA GLY A 218 9.14 1.16 9.87
C GLY A 218 8.99 -0.33 10.05
N VAL A 219 8.07 -0.68 10.94
CA VAL A 219 7.76 -2.07 11.28
C VAL A 219 6.26 -2.30 11.18
N ASP A 220 5.90 -3.42 10.55
CA ASP A 220 4.54 -3.94 10.45
C ASP A 220 4.21 -4.79 11.69
N LEU A 221 3.82 -4.12 12.79
CA LEU A 221 3.65 -4.71 14.12
C LEU A 221 2.62 -5.84 14.16
N ASP A 222 1.53 -5.71 13.40
CA ASP A 222 0.48 -6.74 13.30
C ASP A 222 0.99 -8.05 12.65
N GLY A 223 2.13 -7.98 11.95
CA GLY A 223 2.86 -9.12 11.41
C GLY A 223 3.40 -10.09 12.47
N ALA A 224 3.39 -9.73 13.75
CA ALA A 224 3.82 -10.59 14.86
C ALA A 224 3.02 -11.90 14.97
N GLY A 225 1.79 -11.93 14.42
CA GLY A 225 0.96 -13.14 14.35
C GLY A 225 1.31 -14.08 13.19
N SER A 226 2.31 -13.76 12.37
CA SER A 226 2.60 -14.49 11.13
C SER A 226 3.27 -15.85 11.39
N THR A 227 2.47 -16.91 11.33
CA THR A 227 2.98 -18.29 11.48
C THR A 227 3.82 -18.75 10.29
N ILE A 228 3.59 -18.21 9.08
CA ILE A 228 4.33 -18.60 7.87
C ILE A 228 5.79 -18.14 7.94
N MET A 229 6.05 -16.98 8.52
CA MET A 229 7.39 -16.44 8.75
C MET A 229 8.20 -17.39 9.64
N ALA A 230 7.67 -17.74 10.81
CA ALA A 230 8.32 -18.63 11.76
C ALA A 230 8.59 -20.04 11.19
N ARG A 231 7.65 -20.59 10.40
CA ARG A 231 7.82 -21.91 9.74
C ARG A 231 8.96 -21.95 8.72
N HIS A 232 9.37 -20.81 8.18
CA HIS A 232 10.48 -20.70 7.22
C HIS A 232 11.74 -20.10 7.85
N GLY A 233 11.93 -20.25 9.17
CA GLY A 233 13.16 -19.85 9.85
C GLY A 233 13.33 -18.34 10.07
N GLN A 234 12.26 -17.55 9.89
CA GLN A 234 12.28 -16.11 10.08
C GLN A 234 11.27 -15.70 11.17
N PRO A 235 11.54 -15.94 12.46
CA PRO A 235 10.58 -15.67 13.53
C PRO A 235 10.23 -14.18 13.65
N VAL A 236 8.98 -13.92 14.05
CA VAL A 236 8.41 -12.59 14.27
C VAL A 236 7.95 -12.45 15.71
N PHE A 237 7.95 -11.23 16.23
CA PHE A 237 7.78 -10.92 17.64
C PHE A 237 6.85 -9.73 17.83
N ARG A 238 6.13 -9.70 18.95
CA ARG A 238 5.51 -8.46 19.41
C ARG A 238 6.61 -7.46 19.78
N LYS A 239 6.33 -6.17 19.61
CA LYS A 239 7.23 -5.09 20.02
C LYS A 239 6.65 -4.38 21.23
N SER A 240 7.46 -4.24 22.27
CA SER A 240 7.20 -3.40 23.42
C SER A 240 7.47 -1.93 23.09
N GLU A 241 7.02 -1.02 23.94
CA GLU A 241 7.41 0.40 23.84
C GLU A 241 8.91 0.60 23.89
N THR A 242 9.62 -0.17 24.73
CA THR A 242 11.08 -0.11 24.83
C THR A 242 11.73 -0.52 23.52
N ASP A 243 11.24 -1.59 22.88
CA ASP A 243 11.73 -2.03 21.57
C ASP A 243 11.51 -0.95 20.49
N LEU A 244 10.36 -0.27 20.53
CA LEU A 244 10.05 0.81 19.60
C LEU A 244 10.95 2.03 19.85
N LYS A 245 11.10 2.47 21.11
CA LYS A 245 12.00 3.57 21.48
C LYS A 245 13.44 3.32 21.05
N GLU A 246 13.89 2.07 21.20
CA GLU A 246 15.22 1.66 20.75
C GLU A 246 15.37 1.80 19.23
N LEU A 247 14.42 1.30 18.43
CA LEU A 247 14.48 1.38 16.97
C LEU A 247 14.34 2.83 16.47
N VAL A 248 13.47 3.62 17.10
CA VAL A 248 13.30 5.06 16.81
C VAL A 248 14.60 5.81 17.10
N SER A 249 15.25 5.54 18.23
CA SER A 249 16.52 6.22 18.59
C SER A 249 17.70 5.76 17.75
N PHE A 250 17.64 4.52 17.24
CA PHE A 250 18.68 3.96 16.38
C PHE A 250 18.63 4.53 14.96
N SER A 251 17.44 4.77 14.41
CA SER A 251 17.32 5.30 13.05
C SER A 251 17.41 6.82 13.01
N SER A 252 18.09 7.32 11.99
CA SER A 252 18.09 8.72 11.57
C SER A 252 16.85 9.11 10.74
N LEU A 253 16.07 8.14 10.27
CA LEU A 253 14.90 8.34 9.42
C LEU A 253 13.60 8.40 10.23
N PRO A 254 12.55 9.08 9.71
CA PRO A 254 11.22 9.00 10.29
C PRO A 254 10.76 7.54 10.42
N PHE A 255 10.39 7.13 11.63
CA PHE A 255 9.99 5.76 11.93
C PHE A 255 8.47 5.57 11.89
N ILE A 256 8.01 4.48 11.26
CA ILE A 256 6.59 4.15 11.11
C ILE A 256 6.24 2.87 11.90
N ALA A 257 5.23 2.96 12.77
CA ALA A 257 4.61 1.80 13.43
C ALA A 257 3.29 1.46 12.73
N LYS A 258 3.27 0.41 11.89
CA LYS A 258 2.08 0.01 11.12
C LYS A 258 1.38 -1.18 11.78
N GLY A 259 0.05 -1.25 11.66
CA GLY A 259 -0.76 -2.35 12.17
C GLY A 259 -1.44 -2.07 13.51
N VAL A 260 -1.59 -0.79 13.87
CA VAL A 260 -2.15 -0.38 15.16
C VAL A 260 -3.66 -0.20 15.03
N MET A 261 -4.45 -0.91 15.83
CA MET A 261 -5.92 -0.86 15.80
C MET A 261 -6.55 -0.31 17.08
N ARG A 262 -5.72 0.02 18.09
CA ARG A 262 -6.16 0.43 19.42
C ARG A 262 -5.69 1.85 19.75
N PRO A 263 -6.56 2.74 20.27
CA PRO A 263 -6.17 4.10 20.67
C PRO A 263 -5.03 4.12 21.70
N ASP A 264 -5.10 3.27 22.72
CA ASP A 264 -4.06 3.21 23.77
C ASP A 264 -2.70 2.79 23.21
N GLU A 265 -2.66 1.85 22.27
CA GLU A 265 -1.42 1.44 21.61
C GLU A 265 -0.88 2.52 20.67
N ALA A 266 -1.75 3.31 20.02
CA ALA A 266 -1.33 4.44 19.22
C ALA A 266 -0.68 5.55 20.06
N ALA A 267 -1.23 5.84 21.25
CA ALA A 267 -0.62 6.77 22.21
C ALA A 267 0.76 6.30 22.65
N ARG A 268 0.89 5.01 23.00
CA ARG A 268 2.17 4.40 23.38
C ARG A 268 3.20 4.44 22.26
N CYS A 269 2.77 4.29 21.00
CA CYS A 269 3.64 4.49 19.84
C CYS A 269 4.11 5.94 19.73
N ALA A 270 3.21 6.92 19.91
CA ALA A 270 3.56 8.34 19.90
C ALA A 270 4.56 8.69 21.01
N GLU A 271 4.36 8.18 22.22
CA GLU A 271 5.29 8.32 23.36
C GLU A 271 6.65 7.64 23.10
N ALA A 272 6.70 6.65 22.21
CA ALA A 272 7.94 6.03 21.76
C ALA A 272 8.70 6.85 20.70
N GLY A 273 8.13 7.96 20.24
CA GLY A 273 8.76 8.87 19.27
C GLY A 273 8.57 8.46 17.81
N VAL A 274 7.61 7.57 17.50
CA VAL A 274 7.32 7.23 16.10
C VAL A 274 6.81 8.47 15.35
N ALA A 275 7.26 8.66 14.12
CA ALA A 275 6.82 9.78 13.29
C ALA A 275 5.42 9.54 12.69
N CYS A 276 5.08 8.27 12.45
CA CYS A 276 3.80 7.87 11.89
C CYS A 276 3.26 6.58 12.51
N VAL A 277 1.94 6.57 12.78
CA VAL A 277 1.19 5.36 13.13
C VAL A 277 0.32 4.96 11.94
N GLY A 278 0.46 3.72 11.48
CA GLY A 278 -0.37 3.13 10.45
C GLY A 278 -1.53 2.34 11.02
N VAL A 279 -2.74 2.90 10.93
CA VAL A 279 -4.00 2.24 11.29
C VAL A 279 -4.32 1.16 10.27
N SER A 280 -4.17 -0.10 10.66
CA SER A 280 -4.20 -1.24 9.74
C SER A 280 -4.55 -2.51 10.50
N ASN A 281 -5.40 -3.34 9.89
CA ASN A 281 -5.60 -4.75 10.29
C ASN A 281 -5.06 -5.72 9.22
N HIS A 282 -4.02 -5.28 8.51
CA HIS A 282 -3.39 -6.01 7.42
C HIS A 282 -4.36 -6.35 6.28
N GLY A 283 -5.37 -5.50 6.04
CA GLY A 283 -6.46 -5.79 5.11
C GLY A 283 -7.27 -7.04 5.46
N GLY A 284 -7.39 -7.35 6.75
CA GLY A 284 -8.12 -8.49 7.31
C GLY A 284 -7.40 -9.84 7.19
N ARG A 285 -6.06 -9.85 7.20
CA ARG A 285 -5.25 -11.04 6.86
C ARG A 285 -4.45 -11.65 8.01
N VAL A 286 -4.40 -10.98 9.16
CA VAL A 286 -3.61 -11.40 10.33
C VAL A 286 -4.48 -11.90 11.47
N LEU A 287 -5.56 -11.19 11.77
CA LEU A 287 -6.55 -11.55 12.79
C LEU A 287 -7.96 -11.34 12.22
N ASP A 288 -8.79 -12.38 12.29
CA ASP A 288 -10.20 -12.29 11.88
C ASP A 288 -11.07 -11.69 13.00
N SER A 289 -12.26 -11.21 12.66
CA SER A 289 -13.22 -10.58 13.58
C SER A 289 -12.77 -9.26 14.22
N THR A 290 -11.84 -8.52 13.59
CA THR A 290 -11.50 -7.15 13.99
C THR A 290 -12.53 -6.15 13.44
N PRO A 291 -12.68 -4.96 14.06
CA PRO A 291 -13.45 -3.88 13.46
C PRO A 291 -12.80 -3.42 12.14
N GLY A 292 -13.57 -2.72 11.32
CA GLY A 292 -13.05 -1.99 10.18
C GLY A 292 -12.14 -0.85 10.62
N THR A 293 -11.10 -0.57 9.84
CA THR A 293 -10.15 0.51 10.16
C THR A 293 -10.82 1.89 10.25
N ALA A 294 -11.86 2.14 9.45
CA ALA A 294 -12.64 3.38 9.51
C ALA A 294 -13.42 3.55 10.84
N GLU A 295 -13.75 2.47 11.55
CA GLU A 295 -14.41 2.54 12.87
C GLU A 295 -13.43 2.99 13.97
N VAL A 296 -12.17 2.55 13.90
CA VAL A 296 -11.17 2.83 14.94
C VAL A 296 -10.35 4.10 14.69
N LEU A 297 -10.23 4.51 13.42
CA LEU A 297 -9.46 5.69 13.01
C LEU A 297 -9.83 6.98 13.79
N PRO A 298 -11.12 7.39 13.90
CA PRO A 298 -11.46 8.61 14.64
C PRO A 298 -11.14 8.51 16.13
N LEU A 299 -11.24 7.31 16.72
CA LEU A 299 -10.89 7.07 18.13
C LEU A 299 -9.38 7.22 18.34
N ILE A 300 -8.57 6.70 17.40
CA ILE A 300 -7.12 6.85 17.41
C ILE A 300 -6.73 8.31 17.25
N ARG A 301 -7.31 9.03 16.27
CA ARG A 301 -7.05 10.47 16.09
C ARG A 301 -7.39 11.27 17.34
N ALA A 302 -8.54 11.02 17.97
CA ALA A 302 -8.94 11.70 19.21
C ALA A 302 -7.92 11.48 20.34
N GLN A 303 -7.32 10.28 20.42
CA GLN A 303 -6.35 9.94 21.45
C GLN A 303 -4.97 10.57 21.22
N VAL A 304 -4.49 10.63 19.97
CA VAL A 304 -3.13 11.11 19.68
C VAL A 304 -3.07 12.59 19.27
N GLY A 305 -4.21 13.21 18.96
CA GLY A 305 -4.25 14.59 18.46
C GLY A 305 -3.36 14.74 17.23
N ASN A 306 -2.62 15.85 17.10
CA ASN A 306 -1.69 16.08 15.99
C ASN A 306 -0.23 15.67 16.31
N GLN A 307 -0.01 14.86 17.35
CA GLN A 307 1.34 14.49 17.79
C GLN A 307 2.08 13.60 16.78
N VAL A 308 1.34 12.77 16.04
CA VAL A 308 1.88 11.84 15.04
C VAL A 308 1.06 11.90 13.76
N THR A 309 1.74 11.62 12.65
CA THR A 309 1.08 11.42 11.36
C THR A 309 0.30 10.10 11.40
N LEU A 310 -0.94 10.08 10.93
CA LEU A 310 -1.73 8.86 10.77
C LEU A 310 -1.84 8.46 9.31
N THR A 311 -1.42 7.23 9.02
CA THR A 311 -1.84 6.57 7.78
C THR A 311 -2.93 5.56 8.07
N VAL A 312 -3.77 5.26 7.09
CA VAL A 312 -4.80 4.22 7.23
C VAL A 312 -4.89 3.37 5.98
N ASP A 313 -5.06 2.07 6.15
CA ASP A 313 -5.43 1.14 5.07
C ASP A 313 -6.66 0.32 5.45
N GLY A 314 -7.08 -0.61 4.60
CA GLY A 314 -8.23 -1.46 4.85
C GLY A 314 -9.49 -0.96 4.14
N GLY A 315 -10.00 -1.77 3.23
CA GLY A 315 -11.29 -1.51 2.56
C GLY A 315 -11.27 -0.46 1.44
N VAL A 316 -10.38 0.54 1.47
CA VAL A 316 -10.33 1.66 0.50
C VAL A 316 -10.19 1.21 -0.95
N ARG A 317 -11.05 1.69 -1.86
CA ARG A 317 -11.04 1.37 -3.31
C ARG A 317 -11.13 2.59 -4.22
N THR A 318 -11.81 3.64 -3.78
CA THR A 318 -12.15 4.80 -4.61
C THR A 318 -11.69 6.10 -3.96
N GLY A 319 -11.64 7.19 -4.73
CA GLY A 319 -11.35 8.51 -4.18
C GLY A 319 -12.39 9.02 -3.17
N TYR A 320 -13.62 8.49 -3.21
CA TYR A 320 -14.63 8.78 -2.17
C TYR A 320 -14.26 8.12 -0.84
N ASP A 321 -13.72 6.91 -0.88
CA ASP A 321 -13.24 6.21 0.33
C ASP A 321 -12.02 6.93 0.92
N VAL A 322 -11.13 7.43 0.06
CA VAL A 322 -10.01 8.28 0.48
C VAL A 322 -10.52 9.52 1.20
N LEU A 323 -11.49 10.25 0.63
CA LEU A 323 -12.07 11.42 1.27
C LEU A 323 -12.67 11.10 2.64
N LYS A 324 -13.42 9.99 2.76
CA LYS A 324 -13.97 9.53 4.05
C LYS A 324 -12.86 9.27 5.08
N MET A 325 -11.80 8.57 4.69
CA MET A 325 -10.69 8.27 5.59
C MET A 325 -9.95 9.53 6.05
N LEU A 326 -9.73 10.50 5.15
CA LEU A 326 -9.15 11.79 5.50
C LEU A 326 -10.06 12.56 6.48
N ALA A 327 -11.37 12.60 6.20
CA ALA A 327 -12.37 13.26 7.06
C ALA A 327 -12.48 12.62 8.46
N LEU A 328 -12.17 11.32 8.58
CA LEU A 328 -12.07 10.62 9.86
C LEU A 328 -10.76 10.88 10.62
N GLY A 329 -9.82 11.61 10.02
CA GLY A 329 -8.58 12.06 10.67
C GLY A 329 -7.30 11.37 10.19
N ALA A 330 -7.29 10.68 9.05
CA ALA A 330 -6.04 10.24 8.43
C ALA A 330 -5.31 11.39 7.73
N ASP A 331 -3.98 11.39 7.75
CA ASP A 331 -3.14 12.32 6.99
C ASP A 331 -2.78 11.78 5.60
N ALA A 332 -2.74 10.44 5.46
CA ALA A 332 -2.63 9.78 4.17
C ALA A 332 -3.30 8.40 4.16
N VAL A 333 -3.70 7.94 2.98
CA VAL A 333 -4.49 6.71 2.80
C VAL A 333 -3.72 5.71 1.93
N LEU A 334 -3.61 4.47 2.41
CA LEU A 334 -2.84 3.43 1.72
C LEU A 334 -3.73 2.48 0.92
N LEU A 335 -3.29 2.12 -0.28
CA LEU A 335 -3.95 1.15 -1.15
C LEU A 335 -3.14 -0.15 -1.25
N GLY A 336 -3.78 -1.29 -0.98
CA GLY A 336 -3.14 -2.61 -1.02
C GLY A 336 -3.51 -3.42 -2.28
N ARG A 337 -4.63 -4.14 -2.21
CA ARG A 337 -5.03 -5.14 -3.22
C ARG A 337 -5.13 -4.60 -4.64
N ASP A 338 -5.60 -3.37 -4.83
CA ASP A 338 -5.70 -2.80 -6.17
C ASP A 338 -4.35 -2.37 -6.74
N ILE A 339 -3.38 -2.01 -5.89
CA ILE A 339 -2.01 -1.79 -6.33
C ILE A 339 -1.37 -3.11 -6.78
N ILE A 340 -1.60 -4.22 -6.06
CA ILE A 340 -1.16 -5.54 -6.51
C ILE A 340 -1.72 -5.85 -7.91
N ARG A 341 -3.02 -5.66 -8.10
CA ARG A 341 -3.68 -5.89 -9.40
C ARG A 341 -3.10 -5.00 -10.49
N ALA A 342 -2.88 -3.73 -10.18
CA ALA A 342 -2.34 -2.76 -11.11
C ALA A 342 -0.92 -3.12 -11.56
N ALA A 343 -0.05 -3.49 -10.61
CA ALA A 343 1.31 -3.95 -10.88
C ALA A 343 1.30 -5.24 -11.70
N VAL A 344 0.50 -6.24 -11.32
CA VAL A 344 0.40 -7.50 -12.07
C VAL A 344 -0.12 -7.26 -13.49
N GLY A 345 -1.11 -6.36 -13.63
CA GLY A 345 -1.73 -6.05 -14.91
C GLY A 345 -0.77 -5.39 -15.91
N SER A 346 0.01 -4.39 -15.48
CA SER A 346 0.85 -3.61 -16.40
C SER A 346 2.03 -2.88 -15.74
N GLY A 347 2.68 -3.49 -14.75
CA GLY A 347 3.87 -2.94 -14.11
C GLY A 347 3.65 -1.56 -13.47
N ALA A 348 4.67 -0.69 -13.57
CA ALA A 348 4.60 0.68 -13.05
C ALA A 348 3.53 1.51 -13.75
N TYR A 349 3.36 1.30 -15.06
CA TYR A 349 2.32 1.96 -15.84
C TYR A 349 0.91 1.70 -15.29
N GLY A 350 0.62 0.43 -14.93
CA GLY A 350 -0.65 0.08 -14.33
C GLY A 350 -0.86 0.72 -12.96
N VAL A 351 0.18 0.72 -12.11
CA VAL A 351 0.15 1.35 -10.78
C VAL A 351 -0.13 2.85 -10.89
N ARG A 352 0.58 3.56 -11.76
CA ARG A 352 0.39 4.99 -12.03
C ARG A 352 -1.04 5.30 -12.45
N LEU A 353 -1.57 4.58 -13.44
CA LEU A 353 -2.94 4.75 -13.91
C LEU A 353 -3.98 4.56 -12.79
N HIS A 354 -3.74 3.59 -11.91
CA HIS A 354 -4.64 3.35 -10.78
C HIS A 354 -4.61 4.50 -9.77
N LEU A 355 -3.43 4.97 -9.38
CA LEU A 355 -3.26 6.07 -8.43
C LEU A 355 -3.86 7.39 -8.98
N GLU A 356 -3.54 7.74 -10.23
CA GLU A 356 -4.10 8.92 -10.91
C GLU A 356 -5.63 8.85 -11.00
N HIS A 357 -6.19 7.65 -11.26
CA HIS A 357 -7.63 7.46 -11.28
C HIS A 357 -8.27 7.72 -9.91
N VAL A 358 -7.71 7.15 -8.84
CA VAL A 358 -8.22 7.37 -7.47
C VAL A 358 -8.09 8.85 -7.08
N ALA A 359 -6.96 9.49 -7.40
CA ALA A 359 -6.74 10.91 -7.15
C ALA A 359 -7.75 11.81 -7.91
N LYS A 360 -8.06 11.49 -9.17
CA LYS A 360 -9.10 12.17 -9.95
C LYS A 360 -10.48 12.06 -9.27
N ILE A 361 -10.83 10.89 -8.76
CA ILE A 361 -12.09 10.70 -8.03
C ILE A 361 -12.08 11.44 -6.69
N LEU A 362 -10.94 11.49 -5.97
CA LEU A 362 -10.79 12.27 -4.75
C LEU A 362 -11.04 13.75 -5.03
N LYS A 363 -10.42 14.30 -6.07
CA LYS A 363 -10.62 15.68 -6.49
C LYS A 363 -12.09 15.98 -6.81
N LYS A 364 -12.77 15.08 -7.54
CA LYS A 364 -14.22 15.20 -7.76
C LYS A 364 -15.01 15.17 -6.45
N ALA A 365 -14.64 14.30 -5.52
CA ALA A 365 -15.31 14.19 -4.22
C ALA A 365 -15.15 15.49 -3.42
N MET A 366 -13.93 16.04 -3.35
CA MET A 366 -13.62 17.32 -2.69
C MET A 366 -14.47 18.47 -3.24
N PHE A 367 -14.57 18.57 -4.57
CA PHE A 367 -15.45 19.54 -5.22
C PHE A 367 -16.90 19.40 -4.75
N MET A 368 -17.44 18.18 -4.81
CA MET A 368 -18.83 17.89 -4.44
C MET A 368 -19.10 17.91 -2.94
N THR A 369 -18.08 18.05 -2.09
CA THR A 369 -18.22 18.26 -0.64
C THR A 369 -17.82 19.68 -0.21
N GLY A 370 -17.38 20.53 -1.14
CA GLY A 370 -16.99 21.92 -0.86
C GLY A 370 -15.59 22.09 -0.25
N ALA A 371 -14.74 21.06 -0.24
CA ALA A 371 -13.39 21.12 0.28
C ALA A 371 -12.41 21.58 -0.80
N LYS A 372 -11.73 22.71 -0.60
CA LYS A 372 -10.80 23.28 -1.59
C LYS A 372 -9.41 22.69 -1.50
N THR A 373 -8.98 22.28 -0.32
CA THR A 373 -7.65 21.70 -0.06
C THR A 373 -7.78 20.45 0.82
N ILE A 374 -6.72 19.64 0.88
CA ILE A 374 -6.69 18.47 1.77
C ILE A 374 -6.90 18.87 3.25
N SER A 375 -6.38 20.02 3.67
CA SER A 375 -6.50 20.49 5.06
C SER A 375 -7.92 20.92 5.45
N GLU A 376 -8.80 21.14 4.48
CA GLU A 376 -10.23 21.44 4.72
C GLU A 376 -11.10 20.18 4.84
N ILE A 377 -10.51 18.98 4.66
CA ILE A 377 -11.24 17.72 4.79
C ILE A 377 -11.29 17.31 6.26
N ASP A 378 -12.47 17.41 6.86
CA ASP A 378 -12.72 17.00 8.24
C ASP A 378 -14.08 16.29 8.39
N SER A 379 -14.41 15.92 9.63
CA SER A 379 -15.63 15.18 9.96
C SER A 379 -16.92 15.95 9.67
N THR A 380 -16.86 17.28 9.46
CA THR A 380 -18.04 18.07 9.10
C THR A 380 -18.58 17.72 7.71
N LEU A 381 -17.75 17.10 6.86
CA LEU A 381 -18.12 16.57 5.55
C LEU A 381 -18.87 15.22 5.60
N LEU A 382 -19.02 14.63 6.79
CA LEU A 382 -19.68 13.34 7.01
C LEU A 382 -21.04 13.53 7.70
N PHE A 383 -22.01 12.66 7.43
CA PHE A 383 -23.28 12.59 8.17
C PHE A 383 -23.16 11.92 9.53
#